data_AF-A0A4V6M3K6-F1
#
_entry.id   AF-A0A4V6M3K6-F1
#
_cell.length_a   1.000
_cell.length_b   1.000
_cell.length_c   1.000
_cell.angle_alpha   90.00
_cell.angle_beta   90.00
_cell.angle_gamma   90.00
#
_symmetry.space_group_name_H-M   'P 1'
#
loop_
_entity.id
_entity.type
_entity.pdbx_description
1 polymer ?
#
loop_
_entity_poly.entity_id
_entity_poly.type
_entity_poly.pdbx_seq_one_letter_code
_entity_poly.pdbx_strand_id
1 'polypeptide(L)'
;MNAPIYVTPPPVVPLPEAQPPQAGVVPQLLRQLIGLQQQQNNLLKTMVAQHDSGTRWRNFLTRWGEEFPNIGPACKRAAPVLERAYLSLLRELTDRVNAADADDLENEFALGEFLDRFGMRLGQLSNILGQVGPLADATPAPAPPPDPEEQG
;
A
#
# COMPACT_ATOMS: atom_id res chain seq x y z
N MET A 1 -9.79 79.22 62.62
CA MET A 1 -10.59 78.00 62.33
C MET A 1 -9.97 77.36 61.09
N ASN A 2 -9.27 76.24 61.24
CA ASN A 2 -8.55 75.56 60.14
C ASN A 2 -9.27 74.23 59.88
N ALA A 3 -9.89 74.07 58.71
CA ALA A 3 -10.59 72.83 58.33
C ALA A 3 -9.60 71.87 57.64
N PRO A 4 -9.59 70.57 57.97
CA PRO A 4 -8.71 69.62 57.31
C PRO A 4 -9.20 69.32 55.88
N ILE A 5 -8.30 69.47 54.92
CA ILE A 5 -8.48 69.04 53.53
C ILE A 5 -8.42 67.51 53.51
N TYR A 6 -9.52 66.85 53.16
CA TYR A 6 -9.51 65.42 52.85
C TYR A 6 -9.13 65.22 51.38
N VAL A 7 -8.05 64.49 51.15
CA VAL A 7 -7.67 63.99 49.82
C VAL A 7 -8.31 62.62 49.66
N THR A 8 -9.34 62.52 48.80
CA THR A 8 -9.91 61.25 48.39
C THR A 8 -9.05 60.65 47.27
N PRO A 9 -8.61 59.38 47.38
CA PRO A 9 -7.87 58.73 46.30
C PRO A 9 -8.79 58.48 45.09
N PRO A 10 -8.25 58.56 43.86
CA PRO A 10 -9.05 58.33 42.65
C PRO A 10 -9.55 56.88 42.57
N PRO A 11 -10.70 56.62 41.93
CA PRO A 11 -11.20 55.27 41.74
C PRO A 11 -10.24 54.48 40.86
N VAL A 12 -9.81 53.31 41.35
CA VAL A 12 -9.01 52.36 40.57
C VAL A 12 -9.90 51.80 39.47
N VAL A 13 -9.65 52.18 38.22
CA VAL A 13 -10.26 51.53 37.05
C VAL A 13 -9.56 50.18 36.88
N PRO A 14 -10.25 49.04 37.06
CA PRO A 14 -9.63 47.75 36.79
C PRO A 14 -9.34 47.67 35.29
N LEU A 15 -8.06 47.46 34.93
CA LEU A 15 -7.71 47.09 33.56
C LEU A 15 -8.45 45.78 33.22
N PRO A 16 -8.96 45.62 31.98
CA PRO A 16 -9.47 44.33 31.54
C PRO A 16 -8.38 43.28 31.72
N GLU A 17 -8.65 42.31 32.59
CA GLU A 17 -7.78 41.15 32.80
C GLU A 17 -7.59 40.47 31.44
N ALA A 18 -6.34 40.39 30.97
CA ALA A 18 -6.01 39.66 29.77
C ALA A 18 -6.50 38.22 29.94
N GLN A 19 -7.49 37.81 29.15
CA GLN A 19 -8.02 36.46 29.18
C GLN A 19 -6.86 35.47 29.09
N PRO A 20 -6.72 34.52 30.03
CA PRO A 20 -5.65 33.54 29.98
C PRO A 20 -5.76 32.80 28.63
N PRO A 21 -4.63 32.53 27.95
CA PRO A 21 -4.64 31.78 26.71
C PRO A 21 -5.39 30.47 26.96
N GLN A 22 -6.37 30.15 26.10
CA GLN A 22 -7.25 29.00 26.26
C GLN A 22 -6.43 27.72 26.46
N ALA A 23 -6.25 27.31 27.72
CA ALA A 23 -5.23 26.33 28.13
C ALA A 23 -5.43 24.91 27.57
N GLY A 24 -6.50 24.67 26.80
CA GLY A 24 -6.79 23.39 26.15
C GLY A 24 -6.41 23.32 24.66
N VAL A 25 -6.30 24.46 23.97
CA VAL A 25 -6.19 24.46 22.48
C VAL A 25 -4.82 23.95 22.03
N VAL A 26 -3.74 24.41 22.67
CA VAL A 26 -2.37 24.00 22.32
C VAL A 26 -2.15 22.49 22.57
N PRO A 27 -2.49 21.93 23.76
CA PRO A 27 -2.40 20.49 23.97
C PRO A 27 -3.27 19.67 23.00
N GLN A 28 -4.45 20.18 22.63
CA GLN A 28 -5.35 19.50 21.70
C GLN A 28 -4.81 19.47 20.27
N LEU A 29 -4.25 20.59 19.79
CA LEU A 29 -3.56 20.66 18.50
C LEU A 29 -2.33 19.75 18.46
N LEU A 30 -1.55 19.69 19.54
CA LEU A 30 -0.41 18.79 19.64
C LEU A 30 -0.83 17.31 19.59
N ARG A 31 -1.91 16.94 20.27
CA ARG A 31 -2.47 15.57 20.19
C ARG A 31 -2.95 15.25 18.77
N GLN A 32 -3.62 16.20 18.12
CA GLN A 32 -4.06 16.03 16.73
C GLN A 32 -2.87 15.88 15.77
N LEU A 33 -1.82 16.68 15.96
CA LEU A 33 -0.57 16.58 15.18
C LEU A 33 0.12 15.23 15.38
N ILE A 34 0.21 14.74 16.62
CA ILE A 34 0.76 13.40 16.92
C ILE A 34 -0.06 12.31 16.23
N GLY A 35 -1.40 12.41 16.25
CA GLY A 35 -2.28 11.47 15.56
C GLY A 35 -2.03 11.45 14.05
N LEU A 36 -1.94 12.62 13.42
CA LEU A 36 -1.60 12.74 11.99
C LEU A 36 -0.20 12.20 11.69
N GLN A 37 0.78 12.46 12.55
CA GLN A 37 2.15 11.98 12.38
C GLN A 37 2.25 10.46 12.50
N GLN A 38 1.49 9.84 13.41
CA GLN A 38 1.39 8.39 13.52
C GLN A 38 0.77 7.78 12.27
N GLN A 39 -0.29 8.38 11.74
CA GLN A 39 -0.91 7.96 10.48
C GLN A 39 0.06 8.08 9.31
N GLN A 40 0.79 9.20 9.21
CA GLN A 40 1.81 9.40 8.17
C GLN A 40 2.94 8.36 8.29
N ASN A 41 3.40 8.08 9.52
CA ASN A 41 4.43 7.06 9.74
C ASN A 41 3.95 5.67 9.32
N ASN A 42 2.69 5.34 9.58
CA ASN A 42 2.10 4.09 9.14
C ASN A 42 2.09 3.97 7.61
N LEU A 43 1.63 5.02 6.91
CA LEU A 43 1.65 5.05 5.45
C LEU A 43 3.07 4.94 4.87
N LEU A 44 4.05 5.63 5.46
CA LEU A 44 5.45 5.52 5.06
C LEU A 44 5.99 4.10 5.24
N LYS A 45 5.66 3.44 6.36
CA LYS A 45 6.04 2.04 6.59
C LYS A 45 5.45 1.11 5.51
N THR A 46 4.18 1.32 5.14
CA THR A 46 3.54 0.57 4.06
C THR A 46 4.23 0.79 2.71
N MET A 47 4.57 2.03 2.38
CA MET A 47 5.29 2.37 1.14
C MET A 47 6.69 1.75 1.09
N VAL A 48 7.44 1.80 2.20
CA VAL A 48 8.77 1.17 2.29
C VAL A 48 8.67 -0.33 2.09
N ALA A 49 7.70 -1.00 2.71
CA ALA A 49 7.50 -2.44 2.53
C ALA A 49 7.18 -2.80 1.06
N GLN A 50 6.40 -1.98 0.36
CA GLN A 50 6.14 -2.17 -1.06
C GLN A 50 7.40 -1.98 -1.91
N HIS A 51 8.21 -0.95 -1.63
CA HIS A 51 9.41 -0.63 -2.40
C HIS A 51 10.57 -1.62 -2.14
N ASP A 52 10.67 -2.19 -0.94
CA ASP A 52 11.69 -3.19 -0.60
C ASP A 52 11.54 -4.47 -1.43
N SER A 53 10.29 -4.86 -1.73
CA SER A 53 10.00 -6.05 -2.53
C SER A 53 10.64 -5.99 -3.93
N GLY A 54 10.54 -4.86 -4.64
CA GLY A 54 11.15 -4.68 -5.96
C GLY A 54 12.68 -4.60 -5.91
N THR A 55 13.24 -4.05 -4.83
CA THR A 55 14.70 -4.00 -4.62
C THR A 55 15.26 -5.38 -4.36
N ARG A 56 14.57 -6.20 -3.55
CA ARG A 56 14.91 -7.60 -3.31
C ARG A 56 14.97 -8.41 -4.60
N TRP A 57 13.98 -8.29 -5.48
CA TRP A 57 13.96 -9.02 -6.75
C TRP A 57 15.04 -8.55 -7.73
N ARG A 58 15.34 -7.25 -7.79
CA ARG A 58 16.47 -6.73 -8.57
C ARG A 58 17.79 -7.31 -8.10
N ASN A 59 18.05 -7.29 -6.78
CA ASN A 59 19.26 -7.87 -6.20
C ASN A 59 19.36 -9.38 -6.48
N PHE A 60 18.23 -10.09 -6.43
CA PHE A 60 18.16 -11.51 -6.77
C PHE A 60 18.57 -11.77 -8.24
N LEU A 61 18.03 -10.98 -9.19
CA LEU A 61 18.38 -11.07 -10.60
C LEU A 61 19.86 -10.71 -10.86
N THR A 62 20.41 -9.71 -10.16
CA THR A 62 21.83 -9.39 -10.26
C THR A 62 22.71 -10.52 -9.74
N ARG A 63 22.31 -11.17 -8.64
CA ARG A 63 23.07 -12.28 -8.04
C ARG A 63 23.13 -13.53 -8.92
N TRP A 64 22.02 -13.85 -9.60
CA TRP A 64 21.87 -15.10 -10.36
C TRP A 64 21.87 -14.89 -11.88
N GLY A 65 22.08 -13.66 -12.36
CA GLY A 65 21.93 -13.30 -13.76
C GLY A 65 22.95 -13.96 -14.70
N GLU A 66 24.15 -14.27 -14.20
CA GLU A 66 25.18 -14.99 -14.98
C GLU A 66 24.83 -16.46 -15.19
N GLU A 67 24.26 -17.12 -14.18
CA GLU A 67 23.90 -18.54 -14.23
C GLU A 67 22.57 -18.77 -14.95
N PHE A 68 21.62 -17.84 -14.81
CA PHE A 68 20.30 -17.90 -15.44
C PHE A 68 20.07 -16.70 -16.37
N PRO A 69 20.80 -16.62 -17.50
CA PRO A 69 20.63 -15.54 -18.45
C PRO A 69 19.21 -15.56 -19.01
N ASN A 70 18.63 -14.38 -19.20
CA ASN A 70 17.28 -14.18 -19.76
C ASN A 70 16.10 -14.64 -18.88
N ILE A 71 16.30 -15.04 -17.62
CA ILE A 71 15.18 -15.44 -16.74
C ILE A 71 14.16 -14.30 -16.58
N GLY A 72 14.63 -13.06 -16.44
CA GLY A 72 13.79 -11.88 -16.35
C GLY A 72 12.90 -11.66 -17.58
N PRO A 73 13.48 -11.54 -18.80
CA PRO A 73 12.72 -11.48 -20.05
C PRO A 73 11.82 -12.71 -20.30
N ALA A 74 12.22 -13.90 -19.87
CA ALA A 74 11.38 -15.09 -19.93
C ALA A 74 10.15 -14.95 -19.03
N CYS A 75 10.31 -14.47 -17.80
CA CYS A 75 9.20 -14.17 -16.89
C CYS A 75 8.29 -13.07 -17.44
N LYS A 76 8.83 -12.00 -18.04
CA LYS A 76 8.03 -10.98 -18.75
C LYS A 76 7.16 -11.58 -19.86
N ARG A 77 7.68 -12.56 -20.61
CA ARG A 77 6.92 -13.24 -21.67
C ARG A 77 5.90 -14.24 -21.13
N ALA A 78 6.21 -14.93 -20.02
CA ALA A 78 5.35 -15.93 -19.42
C ALA A 78 4.19 -15.32 -18.62
N ALA A 79 4.42 -14.17 -17.96
CA ALA A 79 3.42 -13.47 -17.14
C ALA A 79 2.04 -13.33 -17.82
N PRO A 80 1.90 -12.76 -19.03
CA PRO A 80 0.59 -12.59 -19.66
C PRO A 80 -0.10 -13.92 -20.00
N VAL A 81 0.67 -15.00 -20.22
CA VAL A 81 0.10 -16.33 -20.47
C VAL A 81 -0.46 -16.91 -19.17
N LEU A 82 0.27 -16.75 -18.06
CA LEU A 82 -0.17 -17.18 -16.73
C LEU A 82 -1.39 -16.39 -16.24
N GLU A 83 -1.42 -15.08 -16.48
CA GLU A 83 -2.59 -14.23 -16.19
C GLU A 83 -3.83 -14.68 -16.94
N ARG A 84 -3.70 -14.98 -18.24
CA ARG A 84 -4.82 -15.51 -19.05
C ARG A 84 -5.30 -16.86 -18.53
N ALA A 85 -4.38 -17.75 -18.14
CA ALA A 85 -4.74 -19.05 -17.56
C ALA A 85 -5.49 -18.86 -16.23
N TYR A 86 -5.06 -17.92 -15.38
CA TYR A 86 -5.70 -17.60 -14.12
C TYR A 86 -7.13 -17.05 -14.32
N LEU A 87 -7.27 -16.11 -15.25
CA LEU A 87 -8.59 -15.56 -15.62
C LEU A 87 -9.50 -16.62 -16.24
N SER A 88 -8.96 -17.56 -17.02
CA SER A 88 -9.73 -18.67 -17.56
C SER A 88 -10.26 -19.59 -16.46
N LEU A 89 -9.44 -19.87 -15.44
CA LEU A 89 -9.85 -20.70 -14.30
C LEU A 89 -10.89 -19.99 -13.43
N LEU A 90 -10.73 -18.68 -13.21
CA LEU A 90 -11.73 -17.87 -12.53
C LEU A 90 -13.06 -17.86 -13.29
N ARG A 91 -13.01 -17.74 -14.63
CA ARG A 91 -14.22 -17.81 -15.45
C ARG A 91 -14.91 -19.16 -15.30
N GLU A 92 -14.19 -20.27 -15.39
CA GLU A 92 -14.76 -21.62 -15.20
C GLU A 92 -15.40 -21.75 -13.81
N LEU A 93 -14.73 -21.25 -12.78
CA LEU A 93 -15.28 -21.20 -11.42
C LEU A 93 -16.59 -20.40 -11.39
N THR A 94 -16.58 -19.17 -11.90
CA THR A 94 -17.75 -18.29 -11.88
C THR A 94 -18.91 -18.86 -12.69
N ASP A 95 -18.65 -19.44 -13.86
CA ASP A 95 -19.65 -20.11 -14.67
C ASP A 95 -20.27 -21.30 -13.90
N ARG A 96 -19.46 -22.07 -13.17
CA ARG A 96 -19.94 -23.18 -12.35
C ARG A 96 -20.78 -22.73 -11.15
N VAL A 97 -20.38 -21.65 -10.48
CA VAL A 97 -21.16 -21.08 -9.36
C VAL A 97 -22.51 -20.56 -9.84
N ASN A 98 -22.53 -19.86 -10.98
CA ASN A 98 -23.77 -19.32 -11.54
C ASN A 98 -24.69 -20.41 -12.12
N ALA A 99 -24.15 -21.57 -12.48
CA ALA A 99 -24.91 -22.71 -12.99
C ALA A 99 -25.32 -23.71 -11.89
N ALA A 100 -24.81 -23.56 -10.66
CA ALA A 100 -25.19 -24.38 -9.54
C ALA A 100 -26.55 -23.91 -8.97
N ASP A 101 -27.42 -24.85 -8.64
CA ASP A 101 -28.62 -24.55 -7.88
C ASP A 101 -28.23 -24.13 -6.44
N ALA A 102 -29.04 -23.28 -5.80
CA ALA A 102 -28.73 -22.77 -4.47
C ALA A 102 -28.48 -23.90 -3.45
N ASP A 103 -29.21 -25.01 -3.55
CA ASP A 103 -29.06 -26.18 -2.67
C ASP A 103 -27.75 -26.97 -2.89
N ASP A 104 -27.14 -26.90 -4.08
CA ASP A 104 -25.92 -27.66 -4.41
C ASP A 104 -24.69 -27.10 -3.69
N LEU A 105 -24.62 -25.78 -3.49
CA LEU A 105 -23.52 -25.14 -2.75
C LEU A 105 -23.75 -25.12 -1.24
N GLU A 106 -24.96 -25.39 -0.77
CA GLU A 106 -25.27 -25.60 0.64
C GLU A 106 -24.91 -27.03 1.12
N ASN A 107 -24.79 -27.98 0.19
CA ASN A 107 -24.32 -29.33 0.48
C ASN A 107 -22.79 -29.34 0.71
N GLU A 108 -22.37 -29.56 1.95
CA GLU A 108 -20.96 -29.63 2.39
C GLU A 108 -20.09 -30.56 1.51
N PHE A 109 -20.66 -31.68 1.01
CA PHE A 109 -19.93 -32.58 0.14
C PHE A 109 -19.63 -31.96 -1.24
N ALA A 110 -20.65 -31.34 -1.85
CA ALA A 110 -20.52 -30.71 -3.16
C ALA A 110 -19.66 -29.44 -3.08
N LEU A 111 -19.75 -28.68 -1.97
CA LEU A 111 -18.84 -27.57 -1.68
C LEU A 111 -17.39 -28.06 -1.52
N GLY A 112 -17.17 -29.16 -0.81
CA GLY A 112 -15.85 -29.78 -0.66
C GLY A 112 -15.22 -30.17 -1.99
N GLU A 113 -15.97 -30.87 -2.87
CA GLU A 113 -15.49 -31.24 -4.20
C GLU A 113 -15.18 -30.01 -5.07
N PHE A 114 -16.04 -28.98 -4.98
CA PHE A 114 -15.83 -27.71 -5.67
C PHE A 114 -14.54 -27.02 -5.20
N LEU A 115 -14.32 -26.92 -3.89
CA LEU A 115 -13.12 -26.33 -3.30
C LEU A 115 -11.86 -27.12 -3.65
N ASP A 116 -11.92 -28.45 -3.67
CA ASP A 116 -10.79 -29.29 -4.07
C ASP A 116 -10.43 -29.09 -5.55
N ARG A 117 -11.44 -28.98 -6.42
CA ARG A 117 -11.25 -28.79 -7.86
C ARG A 117 -10.65 -27.41 -8.19
N PHE A 118 -11.18 -26.34 -7.59
CA PHE A 118 -10.82 -24.97 -7.96
C PHE A 118 -9.85 -24.31 -6.98
N GLY A 119 -10.00 -24.54 -5.68
CA GLY A 119 -9.25 -23.87 -4.63
C GLY A 119 -7.75 -24.13 -4.72
N MET A 120 -7.34 -25.39 -4.82
CA MET A 120 -5.91 -25.72 -4.93
C MET A 120 -5.27 -25.13 -6.20
N ARG A 121 -5.95 -25.24 -7.35
CA ARG A 121 -5.43 -24.76 -8.64
C ARG A 121 -5.33 -23.24 -8.68
N LEU A 122 -6.35 -22.53 -8.18
CA LEU A 122 -6.33 -21.08 -8.07
C LEU A 122 -5.25 -20.58 -7.11
N GLY A 123 -5.12 -21.23 -5.95
CA GLY A 123 -4.08 -20.89 -4.98
C GLY A 123 -2.67 -21.08 -5.54
N GLN A 124 -2.41 -22.22 -6.19
CA GLN A 124 -1.12 -22.50 -6.82
C GLN A 124 -0.79 -21.50 -7.93
N LEU A 125 -1.74 -21.23 -8.83
CA LEU A 125 -1.51 -20.32 -9.95
C LEU A 125 -1.36 -18.87 -9.50
N SER A 126 -2.12 -18.45 -8.50
CA SER A 126 -1.96 -17.14 -7.84
C SER A 126 -0.58 -16.99 -7.20
N ASN A 127 -0.10 -18.02 -6.49
CA ASN A 127 1.24 -18.02 -5.89
C ASN A 127 2.34 -17.93 -6.95
N ILE A 128 2.22 -18.66 -8.06
CA ILE A 128 3.17 -18.58 -9.17
C ILE A 128 3.16 -17.17 -9.77
N LEU A 129 1.99 -16.60 -10.01
CA LEU A 129 1.86 -15.25 -10.56
C LEU A 129 2.45 -14.20 -9.62
N GLY A 130 2.25 -14.34 -8.31
CA GLY A 130 2.83 -13.48 -7.29
C GLY A 130 4.37 -13.56 -7.20
N GLN A 131 4.99 -14.59 -7.74
CA GLN A 131 6.45 -14.69 -7.86
C GLN A 131 6.96 -14.21 -9.22
N VAL A 132 6.27 -14.60 -10.30
CA VAL A 132 6.66 -14.29 -11.68
C VAL A 132 6.46 -12.82 -12.02
N GLY A 133 5.38 -12.19 -11.54
CA GLY A 133 5.07 -10.79 -11.80
C GLY A 133 6.16 -9.84 -11.29
N PRO A 134 6.49 -9.86 -9.99
CA PRO A 134 7.57 -9.02 -9.45
C PRO A 134 8.94 -9.29 -10.08
N LEU A 135 9.23 -10.53 -10.47
CA LEU A 135 10.48 -10.87 -11.16
C LEU A 135 10.50 -10.29 -12.58
N ALA A 136 9.37 -10.34 -13.28
CA ALA A 136 9.19 -9.69 -14.57
C ALA A 136 9.40 -8.18 -14.44
N ASP A 137 8.76 -7.52 -13.48
CA ASP A 137 8.87 -6.06 -13.28
C ASP A 137 10.27 -5.61 -12.86
N ALA A 138 10.96 -6.40 -12.04
CA ALA A 138 12.32 -6.13 -11.60
C ALA A 138 13.37 -6.24 -12.72
N THR A 139 13.01 -6.82 -13.86
CA THR A 139 13.94 -6.98 -14.99
C THR A 139 14.16 -5.61 -15.67
N PRO A 140 15.40 -5.11 -15.75
CA PRO A 140 15.71 -3.87 -16.45
C PRO A 140 15.20 -3.89 -17.89
N ALA A 141 14.76 -2.75 -18.40
CA ALA A 141 14.49 -2.63 -19.83
C ALA A 141 15.79 -2.91 -20.61
N PRO A 142 15.73 -3.61 -21.75
CA PRO A 142 16.90 -3.74 -22.61
C PRO A 142 17.40 -2.35 -22.97
N ALA A 143 18.73 -2.14 -22.87
CA ALA A 143 19.34 -0.87 -23.22
C ALA A 143 18.93 -0.49 -24.67
N PRO A 144 18.55 0.78 -24.92
CA PRO A 144 18.30 1.22 -26.28
C PRO A 144 19.55 0.96 -27.14
N PRO A 145 19.37 0.58 -28.42
CA PRO A 145 20.51 0.42 -29.32
C PRO A 145 21.31 1.74 -29.37
N PRO A 146 22.65 1.69 -29.43
CA PRO A 146 23.45 2.89 -29.57
C PRO A 146 22.97 3.65 -30.81
N ASP A 147 22.75 4.95 -30.66
CA ASP A 147 22.43 5.83 -31.78
C ASP A 147 23.52 5.65 -32.85
N PRO A 148 23.15 5.67 -34.15
CA PRO A 148 24.15 5.70 -35.22
C PRO A 148 24.86 7.06 -35.17
N GLU A 149 25.85 7.19 -34.29
CA GLU A 149 26.80 8.30 -34.31
C GLU A 149 27.58 8.24 -35.61
N GLU A 150 27.26 9.20 -36.48
CA GLU A 150 28.19 9.99 -37.29
C GLU A 150 29.56 9.36 -37.54
N GLN A 151 29.64 8.45 -38.50
CA GLN A 151 30.87 8.24 -39.26
C GLN A 151 31.03 9.42 -40.22
N GLY A 152 31.57 10.52 -39.70
CA GLY A 152 32.17 11.61 -40.49
C GLY A 152 33.62 11.28 -40.84
#